data_AF-A0A2W7IFI3-F1
#
_entry.id   AF-A0A2W7IFI3-F1
#
_cell.length_a   1.000
_cell.length_b   1.000
_cell.length_c   1.000
_cell.angle_alpha   90.00
_cell.angle_beta   90.00
_cell.angle_gamma   90.00
#
_symmetry.space_group_name_H-M   'P 1'
#
loop_
_entity.id
_entity.type
_entity.pdbx_description
1 polymer ?
#
loop_
_entity_poly.entity_id
_entity_poly.type
_entity_poly.pdbx_seq_one_letter_code
_entity_poly.pdbx_strand_id
1 'polypeptide(L)'
;MILDKFSEFIYEQSSLFFTKWRVSCFLVIVLLLTDIGFELLSKEFWFGSVAAAVDTFSDVLLLPLYVVVLIFALCFLVSPFLNRAFSLLVLGREYKRAESFILDIQDKVSKVSSDSLVQYRDRAVEGEAYIQRLKGLNESVICFSIFGVFMAIHNEVIFIYYSIVFVVPFLIFFSVQSIFSKYLNAIFFYKKLSENISTRRKNNT
;
A
#
# COMPACT_ATOMS: atom_id res chain seq x y z
N MET A 1 -30.12 -11.05 -6.56
CA MET A 1 -30.23 -10.22 -5.33
C MET A 1 -29.45 -10.76 -4.13
N ILE A 2 -29.65 -12.03 -3.69
CA ILE A 2 -28.81 -12.62 -2.62
C ILE A 2 -27.40 -12.98 -3.13
N LEU A 3 -27.32 -13.53 -4.35
CA LEU A 3 -26.05 -13.80 -5.03
C LEU A 3 -25.25 -12.52 -5.31
N ASP A 4 -25.91 -11.42 -5.69
CA ASP A 4 -25.24 -10.13 -5.91
C ASP A 4 -24.68 -9.55 -4.61
N LYS A 5 -25.42 -9.62 -3.50
CA LYS A 5 -24.93 -9.20 -2.18
C LYS A 5 -23.80 -10.09 -1.65
N PHE A 6 -23.85 -11.39 -1.94
CA PHE A 6 -22.78 -12.32 -1.60
C PHE A 6 -21.53 -12.06 -2.45
N SER A 7 -21.72 -11.76 -3.74
CA SER A 7 -20.65 -11.34 -4.64
C SER A 7 -20.08 -9.98 -4.25
N GLU A 8 -20.89 -9.01 -3.82
CA GLU A 8 -20.44 -7.71 -3.30
C GLU A 8 -19.68 -7.89 -1.99
N PHE A 9 -20.18 -8.74 -1.09
CA PHE A 9 -19.49 -9.06 0.16
C PHE A 9 -18.16 -9.78 -0.11
N ILE A 10 -18.14 -10.79 -0.97
CA ILE A 10 -16.90 -11.46 -1.38
C ILE A 10 -15.99 -10.46 -2.08
N TYR A 11 -16.49 -9.59 -2.95
CA TYR A 11 -15.70 -8.59 -3.65
C TYR A 11 -15.11 -7.56 -2.67
N GLU A 12 -15.87 -7.08 -1.69
CA GLU A 12 -15.37 -6.19 -0.64
C GLU A 12 -14.30 -6.89 0.21
N GLN A 13 -14.54 -8.13 0.65
CA GLN A 13 -13.57 -8.89 1.43
C GLN A 13 -12.33 -9.25 0.60
N SER A 14 -12.52 -9.68 -0.64
CA SER A 14 -11.44 -9.96 -1.59
C SER A 14 -10.70 -8.69 -1.99
N SER A 15 -11.32 -7.51 -2.03
CA SER A 15 -10.64 -6.24 -2.30
C SER A 15 -9.64 -5.86 -1.19
N LEU A 16 -9.88 -6.31 0.04
CA LEU A 16 -8.92 -6.18 1.15
C LEU A 16 -7.68 -7.08 0.95
N PHE A 17 -7.82 -8.18 0.20
CA PHE A 17 -6.74 -9.12 -0.12
C PHE A 17 -6.07 -8.86 -1.48
N PHE A 18 -6.85 -8.47 -2.50
CA PHE A 18 -6.45 -8.17 -3.87
C PHE A 18 -6.39 -6.66 -4.08
N THR A 19 -5.32 -6.05 -3.56
CA THR A 19 -5.02 -4.67 -3.92
C THR A 19 -4.30 -4.65 -5.27
N LYS A 20 -4.51 -3.59 -6.06
CA LYS A 20 -3.77 -3.39 -7.32
C LYS A 20 -2.25 -3.52 -7.14
N TRP A 21 -1.73 -3.11 -5.98
CA TRP A 21 -0.32 -3.21 -5.64
C TRP A 21 0.16 -4.66 -5.49
N ARG A 22 -0.63 -5.53 -4.85
CA ARG A 22 -0.28 -6.95 -4.68
C ARG A 22 -0.33 -7.71 -5.99
N VAL A 23 -1.35 -7.44 -6.81
CA VAL A 23 -1.45 -8.00 -8.17
C VAL A 23 -0.27 -7.53 -9.03
N SER A 24 0.09 -6.24 -8.96
CA SER A 24 1.27 -5.71 -9.66
C SER A 24 2.57 -6.35 -9.17
N CYS A 25 2.76 -6.54 -7.85
CA CYS A 25 3.95 -7.21 -7.32
C CYS A 25 4.03 -8.66 -7.80
N PHE A 26 2.92 -9.39 -7.75
CA PHE A 26 2.83 -10.76 -8.24
C PHE A 26 3.23 -10.84 -9.72
N LEU A 27 2.62 -9.99 -10.55
CA LEU A 27 2.91 -9.97 -11.99
C LEU A 27 4.37 -9.60 -12.27
N VAL A 28 4.93 -8.58 -11.61
CA VAL A 28 6.33 -8.19 -11.78
C VAL A 28 7.28 -9.32 -11.35
N ILE A 29 7.04 -9.97 -10.22
CA ILE A 29 7.89 -11.08 -9.76
C ILE A 29 7.84 -12.26 -10.74
N VAL A 30 6.65 -12.59 -11.25
CA VAL A 30 6.49 -13.64 -12.27
C VAL A 30 7.29 -13.30 -13.53
N LEU A 31 7.22 -12.05 -14.02
CA LEU A 31 7.99 -11.59 -15.18
C LEU A 31 9.51 -11.60 -14.94
N LEU A 32 9.94 -11.27 -13.72
CA LEU A 32 11.36 -11.31 -13.35
C LEU A 32 11.93 -12.72 -13.29
N LEU A 33 11.10 -13.73 -13.01
CA LEU A 33 11.52 -15.13 -12.92
C LEU A 33 11.49 -15.88 -14.26
N THR A 34 10.89 -15.30 -15.29
CA THR A 34 10.65 -15.96 -16.59
C THR A 34 11.51 -15.40 -17.72
N ASP A 35 12.49 -14.53 -17.43
CA ASP A 35 13.30 -13.76 -18.40
C ASP A 35 12.50 -12.86 -19.38
N ILE A 36 11.18 -13.04 -19.48
CA ILE A 36 10.20 -12.22 -20.21
C ILE A 36 10.32 -10.74 -19.83
N GLY A 37 10.65 -10.42 -18.58
CA GLY A 37 10.89 -9.05 -18.15
C GLY A 37 11.97 -8.33 -18.98
N PHE A 38 13.02 -9.04 -19.39
CA PHE A 38 14.08 -8.49 -20.24
C PHE A 38 13.65 -8.44 -21.71
N GLU A 39 12.90 -9.44 -22.19
CA GLU A 39 12.35 -9.44 -23.54
C GLU A 39 11.36 -8.30 -23.78
N LEU A 40 10.51 -7.98 -22.80
CA LEU A 40 9.59 -6.84 -22.82
C LEU A 40 10.30 -5.49 -22.95
N LEU A 41 11.55 -5.38 -22.47
CA LEU A 41 12.36 -4.17 -22.57
C LEU A 41 13.14 -4.12 -23.89
N SER A 42 13.18 -5.20 -24.66
CA SER A 42 13.79 -5.22 -25.98
C SER A 42 12.97 -4.38 -26.96
N LYS A 43 13.64 -3.66 -27.85
CA LYS A 43 12.94 -2.93 -28.94
C LYS A 43 12.17 -3.89 -29.85
N GLU A 44 12.68 -5.11 -30.03
CA GLU A 44 12.13 -6.11 -30.95
C GLU A 44 10.73 -6.59 -30.52
N PHE A 45 10.46 -6.67 -29.21
CA PHE A 45 9.13 -7.00 -28.69
C PHE A 45 8.05 -6.01 -29.16
N TRP A 46 8.33 -4.71 -29.11
CA TRP A 46 7.34 -3.66 -29.42
C TRP A 46 7.06 -3.47 -30.91
N PHE A 47 7.99 -3.93 -31.77
CA PHE A 47 7.80 -3.95 -33.23
C PHE A 47 7.40 -5.34 -33.76
N GLY A 48 7.28 -6.32 -32.86
CA GLY A 48 6.92 -7.71 -33.17
C GLY A 48 5.43 -7.91 -33.46
N SER A 49 5.08 -9.15 -33.81
CA SER A 49 3.69 -9.56 -34.04
C SER A 49 3.01 -10.00 -32.73
N VAL A 50 1.67 -9.95 -32.70
CA VAL A 50 0.87 -10.43 -31.57
C VAL A 50 1.15 -11.92 -31.27
N ALA A 51 1.43 -12.73 -32.29
CA ALA A 51 1.78 -14.14 -32.10
C ALA A 51 3.12 -14.31 -31.35
N ALA A 52 4.12 -13.51 -31.69
CA ALA A 52 5.41 -13.51 -30.97
C ALA A 52 5.25 -13.10 -29.51
N ALA A 53 4.38 -12.12 -29.22
CA ALA A 53 4.08 -11.74 -27.84
C ALA A 53 3.39 -12.87 -27.06
N VAL A 54 2.46 -13.60 -27.68
CA VAL A 54 1.78 -14.75 -27.05
C VAL A 54 2.75 -15.88 -26.74
N ASP A 55 3.67 -16.18 -27.65
CA ASP A 55 4.71 -17.19 -27.43
C ASP A 55 5.63 -16.78 -26.28
N THR A 56 6.10 -15.54 -26.23
CA THR A 56 6.86 -14.99 -25.08
C THR A 56 6.09 -15.13 -23.76
N PHE A 57 4.79 -14.85 -23.73
CA PHE A 57 3.99 -15.01 -22.51
C PHE A 57 3.65 -16.47 -22.15
N SER A 58 3.79 -17.40 -23.09
CA SER A 58 3.54 -18.83 -22.83
C SER A 58 4.58 -19.43 -21.87
N ASP A 59 5.78 -18.86 -21.81
CA ASP A 59 6.85 -19.26 -20.88
C ASP A 59 6.48 -19.01 -19.41
N VAL A 60 5.54 -18.09 -19.14
CA VAL A 60 4.95 -17.93 -17.79
C VAL A 60 4.26 -19.19 -17.32
N LEU A 61 3.65 -19.96 -18.23
CA LEU A 61 2.96 -21.20 -17.93
C LEU A 61 3.92 -22.36 -17.64
N LEU A 62 5.20 -22.21 -17.95
CA LEU A 62 6.24 -23.20 -17.68
C LEU A 62 6.81 -23.11 -16.26
N LEU A 63 6.48 -22.06 -15.50
CA LEU A 63 6.89 -21.95 -14.10
C LEU A 63 6.32 -23.13 -13.28
N PRO A 64 7.15 -23.80 -12.46
CA PRO A 64 6.66 -24.86 -11.60
C PRO A 64 5.55 -24.34 -10.68
N LEU A 65 4.45 -25.10 -10.56
CA LEU A 65 3.28 -24.69 -9.77
C LEU A 65 3.64 -24.26 -8.34
N TYR A 66 4.61 -24.92 -7.71
CA TYR A 66 5.06 -24.57 -6.36
C TYR A 66 5.71 -23.17 -6.30
N VAL A 67 6.41 -22.74 -7.35
CA VAL A 67 6.99 -21.39 -7.44
C VAL A 67 5.87 -20.36 -7.53
N VAL A 68 4.87 -20.60 -8.37
CA VAL A 68 3.69 -19.72 -8.50
C VAL A 68 2.94 -19.59 -7.18
N VAL A 69 2.74 -20.70 -6.47
CA VAL A 69 2.10 -20.72 -5.13
C VAL A 69 2.92 -19.94 -4.10
N LEU A 70 4.26 -20.07 -4.13
CA LEU A 70 5.14 -19.32 -3.23
C LEU A 70 5.09 -17.81 -3.50
N ILE A 71 5.13 -17.39 -4.77
CA ILE A 71 5.00 -15.96 -5.14
C ILE A 71 3.62 -15.43 -4.71
N PHE A 72 2.57 -16.22 -4.91
CA PHE A 72 1.23 -15.87 -4.45
C PHE A 72 1.20 -15.69 -2.93
N ALA A 73 1.71 -16.64 -2.16
CA ALA A 73 1.80 -16.52 -0.72
C ALA A 73 2.62 -15.30 -0.28
N LEU A 74 3.73 -15.01 -0.97
CA LEU A 74 4.56 -13.84 -0.70
C LEU A 74 3.79 -12.53 -0.90
N CYS A 75 3.11 -12.38 -2.04
CA CYS A 75 2.43 -11.14 -2.42
C CYS A 75 1.14 -10.90 -1.64
N PHE A 76 0.37 -11.95 -1.37
CA PHE A 76 -0.99 -11.83 -0.83
C PHE A 76 -1.10 -12.14 0.66
N LEU A 77 -0.10 -12.83 1.27
CA LEU A 77 -0.13 -13.20 2.68
C LEU A 77 1.05 -12.62 3.46
N VAL A 78 2.28 -12.96 3.06
CA VAL A 78 3.48 -12.66 3.86
C VAL A 78 3.81 -11.17 3.87
N SER A 79 3.93 -10.53 2.70
CA SER A 79 4.27 -9.11 2.63
C SER A 79 3.21 -8.22 3.32
N PRO A 80 1.89 -8.38 3.07
CA PRO A 80 0.88 -7.60 3.77
C PRO A 80 0.89 -7.77 5.29
N PHE A 81 1.11 -9.01 5.76
CA PHE A 81 1.21 -9.29 7.19
C PHE A 81 2.40 -8.56 7.83
N LEU A 82 3.58 -8.64 7.20
CA LEU A 82 4.78 -7.96 7.69
C LEU A 82 4.64 -6.45 7.64
N ASN A 83 4.09 -5.89 6.55
CA ASN A 83 3.82 -4.45 6.45
C ASN A 83 2.93 -3.95 7.58
N ARG A 84 1.87 -4.70 7.90
CA ARG A 84 0.98 -4.39 9.03
C ARG A 84 1.73 -4.45 10.35
N ALA A 85 2.52 -5.49 10.59
CA ALA A 85 3.28 -5.64 11.84
C ALA A 85 4.26 -4.48 12.04
N PHE A 86 5.08 -4.15 11.03
CA PHE A 86 6.01 -3.02 11.08
C PHE A 86 5.29 -1.69 11.25
N SER A 87 4.20 -1.46 10.51
CA SER A 87 3.41 -0.23 10.62
C SER A 87 2.85 -0.04 12.03
N LEU A 88 2.33 -1.10 12.66
CA LEU A 88 1.81 -1.03 14.03
C LEU A 88 2.90 -0.74 15.06
N LEU A 89 4.09 -1.33 14.91
CA LEU A 89 5.22 -1.06 15.79
C LEU A 89 5.66 0.42 15.72
N VAL A 90 5.75 0.97 14.51
CA VAL A 90 6.12 2.39 14.32
C VAL A 90 5.01 3.31 14.79
N LEU A 91 3.74 3.03 14.45
CA LEU A 91 2.59 3.81 14.91
C LEU A 91 2.48 3.84 16.43
N GLY A 92 2.74 2.73 17.12
CA GLY A 92 2.72 2.69 18.59
C GLY A 92 3.76 3.63 19.23
N ARG A 93 4.91 3.82 18.57
CA ARG A 93 5.93 4.79 19.01
C ARG A 93 5.55 6.22 18.68
N GLU A 94 5.03 6.46 17.49
CA GLU A 94 4.66 7.80 17.02
C GLU A 94 3.41 8.34 17.73
N TYR A 95 2.46 7.48 18.10
CA TYR A 95 1.27 7.90 18.85
C TYR A 95 1.62 8.59 20.17
N LYS A 96 2.60 8.04 20.91
CA LYS A 96 3.10 8.66 22.15
C LYS A 96 3.75 10.02 21.91
N ARG A 97 4.36 10.24 20.75
CA ARG A 97 5.00 11.51 20.38
C ARG A 97 4.00 12.57 19.94
N ALA A 98 2.87 12.15 19.37
CA ALA A 98 1.87 13.06 18.82
C ALA A 98 0.74 13.42 19.80
N GLU A 99 0.81 12.98 21.06
CA GLU A 99 -0.22 13.30 22.07
C GLU A 99 -0.41 14.82 22.23
N SER A 100 0.69 15.58 22.31
CA SER A 100 0.64 17.05 22.35
C SER A 100 0.04 17.65 21.08
N PHE A 101 0.31 17.04 19.93
CA PHE A 101 -0.20 17.48 18.63
C PHE A 101 -1.71 17.21 18.49
N ILE A 102 -2.21 16.12 19.06
CA ILE A 102 -3.63 15.78 19.10
C ILE A 102 -4.40 16.84 19.92
N LEU A 103 -3.86 17.28 21.05
CA LEU A 103 -4.44 18.35 21.86
C LEU A 103 -4.48 19.69 21.10
N ASP A 104 -3.40 20.04 20.41
CA ASP A 104 -3.32 21.26 19.59
C ASP A 104 -4.35 21.26 18.44
N ILE A 105 -4.62 20.09 17.84
CA ILE A 105 -5.69 19.94 16.83
C ILE A 105 -7.06 20.26 17.41
N GLN A 106 -7.35 19.85 18.65
CA GLN A 106 -8.65 20.14 19.28
C GLN A 106 -8.84 21.64 19.50
N ASP A 107 -7.81 22.35 19.95
CA ASP A 107 -7.85 23.81 20.09
C ASP A 107 -8.04 24.49 18.72
N LYS A 108 -7.29 24.08 17.71
CA LYS A 108 -7.42 24.62 16.34
C LYS A 108 -8.83 24.44 15.78
N VAL A 109 -9.42 23.26 15.95
CA VAL A 109 -10.79 22.96 15.49
C VAL A 109 -11.84 23.89 16.11
N SER A 110 -11.63 24.35 17.34
CA SER A 110 -12.57 25.26 18.01
C SER A 110 -12.67 26.64 17.33
N LYS A 111 -11.62 27.06 16.63
CA LYS A 111 -11.46 28.38 16.01
C LYS A 111 -11.91 28.43 14.55
N VAL A 112 -12.23 27.28 13.95
CA VAL A 112 -12.57 27.17 12.53
C VAL A 112 -14.05 27.46 12.29
N SER A 113 -14.35 28.21 11.24
CA SER A 113 -15.73 28.52 10.82
C SER A 113 -16.42 27.33 10.16
N SER A 114 -17.74 27.22 10.37
CA SER A 114 -18.56 26.14 9.82
C SER A 114 -18.55 26.09 8.28
N ASP A 115 -18.36 27.24 7.62
CA ASP A 115 -18.41 27.37 6.16
C ASP A 115 -17.22 26.70 5.46
N SER A 116 -16.14 26.44 6.20
CA SER A 116 -14.92 25.80 5.67
C SER A 116 -15.00 24.27 5.65
N LEU A 117 -16.08 23.65 6.15
CA LEU A 117 -16.18 22.20 6.32
C LEU A 117 -16.00 21.42 5.01
N VAL A 118 -16.53 21.92 3.89
CA VAL A 118 -16.39 21.28 2.57
C VAL A 118 -14.91 21.23 2.15
N GLN A 119 -14.18 22.32 2.34
CA GLN A 119 -12.75 22.38 2.03
C GLN A 119 -11.93 21.38 2.85
N TYR A 120 -12.25 21.22 4.14
CA TYR A 120 -11.58 20.23 5.00
C TYR A 120 -11.99 18.79 4.67
N ARG A 121 -13.22 18.56 4.20
CA ARG A 121 -13.66 17.25 3.69
C ARG A 121 -12.80 16.84 2.49
N ASP A 122 -12.65 17.72 1.52
CA ASP A 122 -11.91 17.40 0.29
C ASP A 122 -10.43 17.14 0.59
N ARG A 123 -9.82 17.91 1.52
CA ARG A 123 -8.47 17.63 2.04
C ARG A 123 -8.37 16.27 2.74
N ALA A 124 -9.41 15.84 3.47
CA ALA A 124 -9.43 14.54 4.11
C ALA A 124 -9.51 13.40 3.09
N VAL A 125 -10.31 13.56 2.02
CA VAL A 125 -10.41 12.59 0.92
C VAL A 125 -9.06 12.47 0.18
N GLU A 126 -8.43 13.59 -0.16
CA GLU A 126 -7.08 13.60 -0.75
C GLU A 126 -6.04 12.94 0.18
N GLY A 127 -6.15 13.23 1.49
CA GLY A 127 -5.31 12.63 2.51
C GLY A 127 -5.47 11.11 2.58
N GLU A 128 -6.70 10.61 2.47
CA GLU A 128 -6.99 9.17 2.46
C GLU A 128 -6.43 8.49 1.22
N ALA A 129 -6.63 9.08 0.04
CA ALA A 129 -6.04 8.56 -1.21
C ALA A 129 -4.51 8.52 -1.15
N TYR A 130 -3.88 9.55 -0.58
CA TYR A 130 -2.43 9.60 -0.36
C TYR A 130 -1.95 8.50 0.61
N ILE A 131 -2.64 8.31 1.74
CA ILE A 131 -2.33 7.25 2.71
C ILE A 131 -2.46 5.86 2.07
N GLN A 132 -3.51 5.61 1.29
CA GLN A 132 -3.67 4.34 0.59
C GLN A 132 -2.53 4.06 -0.39
N ARG A 133 -2.04 5.09 -1.11
CA ARG A 133 -0.87 4.96 -2.00
C ARG A 133 0.39 4.60 -1.22
N LEU A 134 0.69 5.32 -0.13
CA LEU A 134 1.87 5.03 0.69
C LEU A 134 1.81 3.63 1.33
N LYS A 135 0.64 3.19 1.78
CA LYS A 135 0.46 1.81 2.29
C LYS A 135 0.80 0.78 1.20
N GLY A 136 0.30 0.97 -0.01
CA GLY A 136 0.59 0.08 -1.15
C GLY A 136 2.08 0.07 -1.55
N LEU A 137 2.73 1.24 -1.52
CA LEU A 137 4.17 1.35 -1.75
C LEU A 137 4.97 0.60 -0.68
N ASN A 138 4.61 0.74 0.60
CA ASN A 138 5.27 0.00 1.68
C ASN A 138 5.11 -1.52 1.52
N GLU A 139 3.91 -2.00 1.17
CA GLU A 139 3.68 -3.43 0.85
C GLU A 139 4.57 -3.90 -0.31
N SER A 140 4.71 -3.07 -1.36
CA SER A 140 5.52 -3.39 -2.53
C SER A 140 7.01 -3.47 -2.14
N VAL A 141 7.51 -2.48 -1.41
CA VAL A 141 8.89 -2.42 -0.93
C VAL A 141 9.21 -3.65 -0.07
N ILE A 142 8.33 -4.02 0.87
CA ILE A 142 8.53 -5.23 1.69
C ILE A 142 8.51 -6.50 0.84
N CYS A 143 7.59 -6.60 -0.12
CA CYS A 143 7.48 -7.74 -1.01
C CYS A 143 8.78 -7.96 -1.79
N PHE A 144 9.26 -6.93 -2.48
CA PHE A 144 10.50 -7.01 -3.26
C PHE A 144 11.75 -7.19 -2.40
N SER A 145 11.74 -6.72 -1.15
CA SER A 145 12.86 -6.94 -0.22
C SER A 145 12.97 -8.40 0.19
N ILE A 146 11.85 -9.03 0.54
CA ILE A 146 11.81 -10.45 0.90
C ILE A 146 12.16 -11.31 -0.31
N PHE A 147 11.59 -10.97 -1.47
CA PHE A 147 11.95 -11.62 -2.73
C PHE A 147 13.45 -11.51 -3.03
N GLY A 148 14.03 -10.32 -2.87
CA GLY A 148 15.46 -10.08 -3.04
C GLY A 148 16.33 -10.90 -2.08
N VAL A 149 15.94 -11.03 -0.81
CA VAL A 149 16.62 -11.92 0.15
C VAL A 149 16.55 -13.37 -0.30
N PHE A 150 15.39 -13.83 -0.77
CA PHE A 150 15.25 -15.19 -1.29
C PHE A 150 16.15 -15.45 -2.49
N MET A 151 16.21 -14.50 -3.44
CA MET A 151 17.10 -14.59 -4.60
C MET A 151 18.60 -14.54 -4.22
N ALA A 152 18.97 -13.74 -3.21
CA ALA A 152 20.35 -13.64 -2.73
C ALA A 152 20.85 -14.91 -2.01
N ILE A 153 19.94 -15.71 -1.44
CA ILE A 153 20.30 -17.03 -0.86
C ILE A 153 20.58 -18.05 -1.98
N HIS A 154 19.92 -17.90 -3.13
CA HIS A 154 20.03 -18.85 -4.25
C HIS A 154 21.07 -18.47 -5.31
N ASN A 155 21.47 -17.19 -5.41
CA ASN A 155 22.45 -16.67 -6.38
C ASN A 155 23.51 -15.79 -5.69
N GLU A 156 24.76 -15.76 -6.18
CA GLU A 156 25.87 -14.94 -5.64
C GLU A 156 25.73 -13.41 -5.84
N VAL A 157 24.52 -12.85 -5.87
CA VAL A 157 24.31 -11.40 -5.95
C VAL A 157 24.09 -10.89 -4.53
N ILE A 158 25.15 -10.41 -3.90
CA ILE A 158 25.18 -10.15 -2.45
C ILE A 158 24.91 -8.67 -2.15
N PHE A 159 25.65 -7.74 -2.76
CA PHE A 159 25.72 -6.36 -2.26
C PHE A 159 24.45 -5.50 -2.44
N ILE A 160 23.76 -5.61 -3.58
CA ILE A 160 22.57 -4.78 -3.88
C ILE A 160 21.39 -5.16 -2.96
N TYR A 161 21.19 -6.45 -2.71
CA TYR A 161 20.08 -6.93 -1.89
C TYR A 161 20.29 -6.63 -0.40
N TYR A 162 21.51 -6.76 0.13
CA TYR A 162 21.79 -6.33 1.51
C TYR A 162 21.57 -4.82 1.70
N SER A 163 21.93 -4.02 0.70
CA SER A 163 21.69 -2.57 0.72
C SER A 163 20.19 -2.25 0.78
N ILE A 164 19.37 -2.99 0.01
CA ILE A 164 17.90 -2.86 0.04
C ILE A 164 17.35 -3.25 1.42
N VAL A 165 17.75 -4.39 1.97
CA VAL A 165 17.30 -4.86 3.29
C VAL A 165 17.63 -3.86 4.40
N PHE A 166 18.78 -3.20 4.34
CA PHE A 166 19.14 -2.19 5.33
C PHE A 166 18.32 -0.90 5.18
N VAL A 167 18.03 -0.46 3.95
CA VAL A 167 17.31 0.79 3.66
C VAL A 167 15.80 0.67 3.91
N VAL A 168 15.23 -0.51 3.69
CA VAL A 168 13.78 -0.76 3.76
C VAL A 168 13.15 -0.43 5.11
N PRO A 169 13.72 -0.82 6.26
CA PRO A 169 13.22 -0.39 7.57
C PRO A 169 13.12 1.13 7.71
N PHE A 170 14.09 1.88 7.19
CA PHE A 170 14.07 3.35 7.22
C PHE A 170 12.98 3.91 6.31
N LEU A 171 12.84 3.37 5.10
CA LEU A 171 11.77 3.80 4.17
C LEU A 171 10.38 3.57 4.78
N ILE A 172 10.15 2.40 5.39
CA ILE A 172 8.89 2.10 6.08
C ILE A 172 8.70 3.05 7.26
N PHE A 173 9.75 3.30 8.05
CA PHE A 173 9.69 4.21 9.19
C PHE A 173 9.26 5.62 8.79
N PHE A 174 9.95 6.24 7.83
CA PHE A 174 9.60 7.59 7.34
C PHE A 174 8.22 7.62 6.66
N SER A 175 7.87 6.57 5.91
CA SER A 175 6.56 6.46 5.28
C SER A 175 5.43 6.37 6.31
N VAL A 176 5.58 5.58 7.37
CA VAL A 176 4.58 5.47 8.45
C VAL A 176 4.45 6.79 9.21
N GLN A 177 5.55 7.51 9.45
CA GLN A 177 5.49 8.87 10.02
C GLN A 177 4.72 9.84 9.11
N SER A 178 4.96 9.79 7.79
CA SER A 178 4.23 10.60 6.80
C SER A 178 2.74 10.26 6.78
N ILE A 179 2.39 8.96 6.79
CA ILE A 179 1.00 8.48 6.90
C ILE A 179 0.34 9.02 8.16
N PHE A 180 1.00 8.91 9.30
CA PHE A 180 0.46 9.32 10.59
C PHE A 180 0.28 10.83 10.67
N SER A 181 1.25 11.61 10.23
CA SER A 181 1.15 13.07 10.14
C SER A 181 0.03 13.50 9.21
N LYS A 182 -0.11 12.90 8.03
CA LYS A 182 -1.20 13.21 7.09
C LYS A 182 -2.57 12.82 7.68
N TYR A 183 -2.65 11.70 8.38
CA TYR A 183 -3.85 11.27 9.09
C TYR A 183 -4.27 12.30 10.13
N LEU A 184 -3.35 12.76 11.00
CA LEU A 184 -3.65 13.75 12.03
C LEU A 184 -4.10 15.09 11.43
N ASN A 185 -3.34 15.61 10.46
CA ASN A 185 -3.56 16.94 9.91
C ASN A 185 -4.80 17.07 9.01
N ALA A 186 -5.18 16.00 8.30
CA ALA A 186 -6.30 16.04 7.36
C ALA A 186 -7.51 15.28 7.91
N ILE A 187 -7.37 13.98 8.17
CA ILE A 187 -8.50 13.09 8.47
C ILE A 187 -8.99 13.30 9.89
N PHE A 188 -8.10 13.24 10.88
CA PHE A 188 -8.47 13.42 12.29
C PHE A 188 -8.98 14.84 12.55
N PHE A 189 -8.31 15.85 11.99
CA PHE A 189 -8.76 17.23 12.02
C PHE A 189 -10.19 17.37 11.49
N TYR A 190 -10.47 16.86 10.29
CA TYR A 190 -11.81 16.93 9.69
C TYR A 190 -12.87 16.21 10.54
N LYS A 191 -12.56 15.01 11.04
CA LYS A 191 -13.46 14.27 11.94
C LYS A 191 -13.82 15.11 13.17
N LYS A 192 -12.83 15.72 13.82
CA LYS A 192 -13.07 16.58 14.99
C LYS A 192 -13.82 17.86 14.66
N LEU A 193 -13.55 18.46 13.50
CA LEU A 193 -14.29 19.63 13.02
C LEU A 193 -15.78 19.31 12.80
N SER A 194 -16.07 18.19 12.14
CA SER A 194 -17.44 17.72 11.92
C SER A 194 -18.17 17.44 13.25
N GLU A 195 -17.51 16.80 14.21
CA GLU A 195 -18.06 16.56 15.55
C GLU A 195 -18.40 17.88 16.28
N ASN A 196 -17.46 18.84 16.29
CA ASN A 196 -17.65 20.13 16.94
C ASN A 196 -18.83 20.93 16.35
N ILE A 197 -18.90 21.02 15.01
CA ILE A 197 -19.99 21.75 14.33
C ILE A 197 -21.34 21.08 14.59
N SER A 198 -21.40 19.74 14.57
CA SER A 198 -22.63 19.01 14.89
C SER A 198 -23.12 19.25 16.32
N THR A 199 -22.19 19.40 17.27
CA THR A 199 -22.48 19.67 18.69
C THR A 199 -22.94 21.10 18.89
N ARG A 200 -22.28 22.10 18.27
CA ARG A 200 -22.71 23.51 18.31
C ARG A 200 -24.12 23.69 17.73
N ARG A 201 -24.44 22.97 16.65
CA ARG A 201 -25.76 23.02 16.04
C ARG A 201 -26.85 22.49 16.96
N LYS A 202 -26.58 21.42 17.71
CA LYS A 202 -27.50 20.86 18.72
C LYS A 202 -27.72 21.79 19.92
N ASN A 203 -26.71 22.56 20.32
CA ASN A 203 -26.81 23.46 21.47
C ASN A 203 -27.48 24.81 21.13
N ASN A 204 -27.60 25.15 19.84
CA ASN A 204 -28.23 26.39 19.36
C ASN A 204 -29.68 26.20 18.88
N THR A 205 -30.23 24.99 18.99
CA THR A 205 -31.63 24.62 18.71
C THR A 205 -32.30 24.20 19.99
#